data_AF-A0A3Q0ISU7-F1
#
_entry.id   AF-A0A3Q0ISU7-F1
#
_cell.length_a   1.000
_cell.length_b   1.000
_cell.length_c   1.000
_cell.angle_alpha   90.00
_cell.angle_beta   90.00
_cell.angle_gamma   90.00
#
_symmetry.space_group_name_H-M   'P 1'
#
loop_
_entity.id
_entity.type
_entity.pdbx_description
1 polymer ?
#
loop_
_entity_poly.entity_id
_entity_poly.type
_entity_poly.pdbx_seq_one_letter_code
_entity_poly.pdbx_strand_id
1 'polypeptide(L)'
;MIVRYAKDDRYDTEKVATHDQQKLTAVSAVELNKLIPHTKDIDVIGIDEGQFFPDVVSFAESMANAGKIVVVAALDGTFQRTGFNDILSLIPLAECVEKLTAVCMSCFRDAAFTKRIGQEKEVEVIGGSDKYMAVCRECYKQKAPIKRSPFKTLANENAALNVPPPPEVAEKKRKLFESEIGGVQTKSLRTTEV
;
A
#
# COMPACT_ATOMS: atom_id res chain seq x y z
N MET A 1 19.03 -2.35 -0.24
CA MET A 1 18.41 -3.69 -0.13
C MET A 1 16.90 -3.52 -0.18
N ILE A 2 16.20 -4.35 -0.96
CA ILE A 2 14.72 -4.42 -0.93
C ILE A 2 14.34 -5.75 -0.26
N VAL A 3 13.42 -5.72 0.68
CA VAL A 3 12.92 -6.90 1.39
C VAL A 3 11.45 -7.09 1.04
N ARG A 4 11.06 -8.31 0.70
CA ARG A 4 9.68 -8.70 0.40
C ARG A 4 9.21 -9.81 1.32
N TYR A 5 7.91 -9.87 1.60
CA TYR A 5 7.34 -10.93 2.42
C TYR A 5 7.30 -12.26 1.66
N ALA A 6 7.91 -13.29 2.23
CA ALA A 6 8.14 -14.54 1.51
C ALA A 6 6.89 -15.35 1.19
N LYS A 7 5.79 -15.13 1.93
CA LYS A 7 4.52 -15.82 1.67
C LYS A 7 3.63 -15.06 0.68
N ASP A 8 4.07 -13.90 0.21
CA ASP A 8 3.42 -13.20 -0.89
C ASP A 8 4.05 -13.64 -2.22
N ASP A 9 3.44 -14.64 -2.86
CA ASP A 9 3.88 -15.24 -4.11
C ASP A 9 3.19 -14.66 -5.35
N ARG A 10 2.44 -13.56 -5.18
CA ARG A 10 1.76 -12.86 -6.28
C ARG A 10 2.74 -12.25 -7.29
N TYR A 11 3.98 -11.99 -6.86
CA TYR A 11 5.06 -11.43 -7.68
C TYR A 11 6.12 -12.48 -8.01
N ASP A 12 6.52 -12.52 -9.28
CA ASP A 12 7.55 -13.43 -9.80
C ASP A 12 8.87 -13.24 -9.05
N THR A 13 9.49 -14.34 -8.64
CA THR A 13 10.38 -14.39 -7.46
C THR A 13 11.73 -13.68 -7.58
N GLU A 14 12.04 -13.04 -8.71
CA GLU A 14 13.43 -12.76 -9.06
C GLU A 14 13.74 -11.33 -9.54
N LYS A 15 12.77 -10.48 -9.92
CA LYS A 15 13.12 -9.21 -10.57
C LYS A 15 12.17 -8.05 -10.26
N VAL A 16 12.58 -7.17 -9.35
CA VAL A 16 12.15 -5.77 -9.39
C VAL A 16 12.95 -5.08 -10.49
N ALA A 17 12.42 -5.10 -11.70
CA ALA A 17 13.03 -4.40 -12.84
C ALA A 17 12.66 -2.91 -12.76
N THR A 18 13.62 -2.07 -12.38
CA THR A 18 13.51 -0.63 -12.61
C THR A 18 14.01 -0.30 -14.02
N HIS A 19 13.43 0.74 -14.62
CA HIS A 19 13.70 1.18 -16.00
C HIS A 19 15.20 1.50 -16.27
N ASP A 20 16.01 1.69 -15.22
CA ASP A 20 17.41 2.12 -15.29
C ASP A 20 18.44 0.97 -15.34
N GLN A 21 18.03 -0.25 -15.71
CA GLN A 21 18.88 -1.46 -15.77
C GLN A 21 19.58 -1.86 -14.47
N GLN A 22 19.36 -1.14 -13.36
CA GLN A 22 19.78 -1.54 -12.03
C GLN A 22 18.80 -2.60 -11.49
N LYS A 23 19.22 -3.86 -11.54
CA LYS A 23 18.52 -4.95 -10.84
C LYS A 23 18.78 -4.79 -9.34
N LEU A 24 17.84 -4.18 -8.64
CA LEU A 24 17.83 -4.23 -7.17
C LEU A 24 17.45 -5.66 -6.77
N THR A 25 18.40 -6.42 -6.25
CA THR A 25 18.14 -7.76 -5.71
C THR A 25 17.19 -7.65 -4.53
N ALA A 26 15.99 -8.22 -4.67
CA ALA A 26 15.01 -8.32 -3.60
C ALA A 26 15.28 -9.56 -2.75
N VAL A 27 15.36 -9.40 -1.43
CA VAL A 27 15.53 -10.48 -0.46
C VAL A 27 14.16 -10.89 0.05
N SER A 28 13.86 -12.18 -0.02
CA SER A 28 12.61 -12.73 0.52
C SER A 28 12.79 -13.12 1.99
N ALA A 29 11.91 -12.66 2.87
CA ALA A 29 11.99 -12.96 4.30
C ALA A 29 10.60 -13.06 4.96
N VAL A 30 10.55 -13.71 6.13
CA VAL A 30 9.38 -13.69 7.03
C VAL A 30 9.66 -12.97 8.35
N GLU A 31 10.94 -12.73 8.66
CA GLU A 31 11.42 -12.05 9.86
C GLU A 31 12.59 -11.16 9.43
N LEU A 32 12.52 -9.87 9.74
CA LEU A 32 13.49 -8.86 9.31
C LEU A 32 14.78 -8.94 10.13
N ASN A 33 14.69 -9.27 11.41
CA ASN A 33 15.84 -9.34 12.32
C ASN A 33 16.89 -10.37 11.87
N LYS A 34 16.48 -11.41 11.15
CA LYS A 34 17.39 -12.38 10.53
C LYS A 34 18.27 -11.77 9.44
N LEU A 35 17.86 -10.64 8.88
CA LEU A 35 18.59 -9.94 7.82
C LEU A 35 19.65 -8.97 8.37
N ILE A 36 19.65 -8.64 9.67
CA ILE A 36 20.58 -7.67 10.28
C ILE A 36 22.05 -7.95 9.92
N PRO A 37 22.57 -9.19 9.98
CA PRO A 37 23.96 -9.46 9.60
C PRO A 37 24.29 -9.10 8.14
N HIS A 38 23.28 -9.08 7.27
CA HIS A 38 23.40 -8.77 5.85
C HIS A 38 23.20 -7.28 5.54
N THR A 39 22.89 -6.44 6.54
CA THR A 39 22.67 -5.00 6.32
C THR A 39 23.92 -4.15 6.50
N LYS A 40 25.06 -4.73 6.88
CA LYS A 40 26.27 -3.98 7.27
C LYS A 40 26.66 -2.91 6.25
N ASP A 41 26.84 -3.31 4.99
CA ASP A 41 27.29 -2.44 3.89
C ASP A 41 26.11 -1.87 3.08
N ILE A 42 24.91 -1.84 3.67
CA ILE A 42 23.69 -1.32 3.06
C ILE A 42 23.31 0.01 3.71
N ASP A 43 23.20 1.06 2.89
CA ASP A 43 22.77 2.40 3.33
C ASP A 43 21.24 2.54 3.37
N VAL A 44 20.54 1.92 2.41
CA VAL A 44 19.10 2.05 2.22
C VAL A 44 18.41 0.68 2.24
N ILE A 45 17.38 0.55 3.07
CA ILE A 45 16.56 -0.66 3.23
C ILE A 45 15.11 -0.32 2.91
N GLY A 46 14.58 -0.87 1.83
CA GLY A 46 13.16 -0.87 1.51
C GLY A 46 12.51 -2.14 2.03
N ILE A 47 11.38 -2.02 2.74
CA ILE A 47 10.59 -3.14 3.25
C ILE A 47 9.22 -3.04 2.58
N ASP A 48 8.89 -4.04 1.78
CA ASP A 48 7.60 -4.16 1.14
C ASP A 48 6.67 -5.08 1.93
N GLU A 49 5.37 -4.80 1.89
CA GLU A 49 4.34 -5.51 2.65
C GLU A 49 4.67 -5.59 4.17
N GLY A 50 5.15 -4.46 4.73
CA GLY A 50 5.64 -4.32 6.10
C GLY A 50 4.68 -4.83 7.18
N GLN A 51 3.37 -4.84 6.91
CA GLN A 51 2.35 -5.30 7.85
C GLN A 51 2.45 -6.79 8.18
N PHE A 52 3.10 -7.60 7.35
CA PHE A 52 3.28 -9.03 7.61
C PHE A 52 4.51 -9.35 8.46
N PHE A 53 5.38 -8.38 8.72
CA PHE A 53 6.59 -8.58 9.52
C PHE A 53 6.33 -8.22 10.98
N PRO A 54 6.31 -9.20 11.91
CA PRO A 54 6.03 -8.95 13.32
C PRO A 54 7.13 -8.12 14.01
N ASP A 55 8.32 -8.06 13.41
CA ASP A 55 9.49 -7.36 13.92
C ASP A 55 9.80 -6.05 13.18
N VAL A 56 8.87 -5.55 12.33
CA VAL A 56 9.10 -4.33 11.53
C VAL A 56 9.41 -3.09 12.37
N VAL A 57 8.74 -2.93 13.52
CA VAL A 57 8.93 -1.77 14.40
C VAL A 57 10.34 -1.77 15.00
N SER A 58 10.72 -2.89 15.63
CA SER A 58 12.03 -3.00 16.28
C SER A 58 13.17 -3.01 15.27
N PHE A 59 12.98 -3.62 14.11
CA PHE A 59 13.94 -3.61 13.01
C PHE A 59 14.14 -2.19 12.46
N ALA A 60 13.06 -1.49 12.11
CA ALA A 60 13.14 -0.16 11.53
C ALA A 60 13.84 0.83 12.47
N GLU A 61 13.48 0.81 13.75
CA GLU A 61 14.10 1.65 14.78
C GLU A 61 15.59 1.33 14.95
N SER A 62 15.95 0.04 15.04
CA SER A 62 17.34 -0.38 15.19
C SER A 62 18.20 0.02 13.98
N MET A 63 17.68 -0.16 12.76
CA MET A 63 18.40 0.19 11.53
C MET A 63 18.50 1.71 11.34
N ALA A 64 17.45 2.47 11.69
CA ALA A 64 17.47 3.93 11.70
C ALA A 64 18.53 4.47 12.66
N ASN A 65 18.58 3.96 13.90
CA ASN A 65 19.58 4.32 14.90
C ASN A 65 21.01 3.93 14.48
N ALA A 66 21.15 2.90 13.65
CA ALA A 66 22.43 2.53 13.02
C ALA A 66 22.83 3.40 11.81
N GLY A 67 22.11 4.50 11.56
CA GLY A 67 22.40 5.46 10.49
C GLY A 67 21.87 5.05 9.12
N LYS A 68 21.00 4.04 9.03
CA LYS A 68 20.44 3.57 7.75
C LYS A 68 19.16 4.31 7.40
N ILE A 69 18.89 4.43 6.10
CA ILE A 69 17.61 4.91 5.58
C ILE A 69 16.67 3.71 5.47
N VAL A 70 15.56 3.72 6.22
CA VAL A 70 14.55 2.67 6.20
C VAL A 70 13.27 3.23 5.58
N VAL A 71 12.77 2.56 4.54
CA VAL A 71 11.54 2.89 3.83
C VAL A 71 10.61 1.70 3.97
N VAL A 72 9.45 1.88 4.60
CA VAL A 72 8.48 0.79 4.80
C VAL A 72 7.22 1.07 3.98
N ALA A 73 6.88 0.16 3.08
CA ALA A 73 5.60 0.14 2.41
C ALA A 73 4.69 -0.85 3.14
N ALA A 74 3.50 -0.41 3.54
CA ALA A 74 2.59 -1.24 4.31
C ALA A 74 1.13 -0.80 4.17
N LEU A 75 0.22 -1.72 4.46
CA LEU A 75 -1.19 -1.39 4.72
C LEU A 75 -1.32 -0.83 6.14
N ASP A 76 -1.93 0.36 6.27
CA ASP A 76 -2.19 0.97 7.57
C ASP A 76 -3.38 0.31 8.30
N GLY A 77 -4.30 -0.30 7.55
CA GLY A 77 -5.45 -0.99 8.11
C GLY A 77 -5.86 -2.26 7.36
N THR A 78 -6.53 -3.14 8.11
CA THR A 78 -7.11 -4.38 7.59
C THR A 78 -8.36 -4.11 6.75
N PHE A 79 -8.93 -5.17 6.15
CA PHE A 79 -10.23 -5.07 5.46
C PHE A 79 -11.39 -4.62 6.37
N GLN A 80 -11.20 -4.68 7.70
CA GLN A 80 -12.15 -4.22 8.71
C GLN A 80 -11.90 -2.77 9.17
N ARG A 81 -10.86 -2.11 8.63
CA ARG A 81 -10.39 -0.76 8.99
C ARG A 81 -9.93 -0.65 10.45
N THR A 82 -9.42 -1.75 11.00
CA THR A 82 -8.60 -1.76 12.21
C THR A 82 -7.13 -1.65 11.83
N GLY A 83 -6.26 -1.20 12.75
CA GLY A 83 -4.82 -1.15 12.50
C GLY A 83 -4.29 -2.53 12.08
N PHE A 84 -3.43 -2.57 11.05
CA PHE A 84 -2.84 -3.81 10.59
C PHE A 84 -1.62 -4.14 11.45
N ASN A 85 -1.75 -5.11 12.35
CA ASN A 85 -0.71 -5.48 13.31
C ASN A 85 -0.13 -4.23 14.00
N ASP A 86 1.19 -4.15 14.14
CA ASP A 86 1.89 -3.06 14.82
C ASP A 86 2.36 -1.96 13.85
N ILE A 87 1.85 -1.90 12.62
CA ILE A 87 2.27 -0.86 11.65
C ILE A 87 2.06 0.55 12.17
N LEU A 88 0.96 0.79 12.87
CA LEU A 88 0.67 2.12 13.41
C LEU A 88 1.66 2.55 14.50
N SER A 89 2.38 1.60 15.11
CA SER A 89 3.44 1.88 16.08
C SER A 89 4.70 2.48 15.43
N LEU A 90 4.85 2.40 14.10
CA LEU A 90 5.90 3.12 13.36
C LEU A 90 5.65 4.63 13.30
N ILE A 91 4.39 5.09 13.36
CA ILE A 91 4.04 6.50 13.19
C ILE A 91 4.79 7.44 14.14
N PRO A 92 4.86 7.19 15.48
CA PRO A 92 5.62 8.06 16.38
C PRO A 92 7.14 7.98 16.21
N LEU A 93 7.65 6.95 15.53
CA LEU A 93 9.09 6.74 15.31
C LEU A 93 9.55 7.29 13.95
N ALA A 94 8.64 7.39 12.99
CA ALA A 94 8.96 7.76 11.61
C ALA A 94 9.18 9.27 11.45
N GLU A 95 10.24 9.64 10.76
CA GLU A 95 10.51 11.03 10.38
C GLU A 95 9.54 11.54 9.29
N CYS A 96 8.98 10.64 8.47
CA CYS A 96 7.96 10.97 7.47
C CYS A 96 6.96 9.82 7.26
N VAL A 97 5.68 10.18 7.22
CA VAL A 97 4.56 9.26 6.98
C VAL A 97 3.72 9.81 5.83
N GLU A 98 3.57 9.02 4.77
CA GLU A 98 2.73 9.37 3.62
C GLU A 98 1.62 8.32 3.44
N LYS A 99 0.37 8.77 3.55
CA LYS A 99 -0.79 7.92 3.28
C LYS A 99 -1.26 8.13 1.84
N LEU A 100 -0.99 7.16 0.97
CA LEU A 100 -1.40 7.23 -0.43
C LEU A 100 -2.88 6.85 -0.58
N THR A 101 -3.47 7.30 -1.69
CA THR A 101 -4.84 6.97 -2.08
C THR A 101 -4.83 6.17 -3.38
N ALA A 102 -5.80 5.26 -3.51
CA ALA A 102 -6.08 4.54 -4.74
C ALA A 102 -7.32 5.13 -5.45
N VAL A 103 -7.69 4.57 -6.60
CA VAL A 103 -8.96 4.88 -7.25
C VAL A 103 -10.04 3.89 -6.79
N CYS A 104 -11.20 4.40 -6.36
CA CYS A 104 -12.30 3.56 -5.94
C CYS A 104 -12.83 2.73 -7.11
N MET A 105 -12.74 1.42 -6.98
CA MET A 105 -13.20 0.45 -7.98
C MET A 105 -14.72 0.35 -8.09
N SER A 106 -15.48 1.33 -7.58
CA SER A 106 -16.95 1.34 -7.67
C SER A 106 -17.48 2.69 -8.15
N CYS A 107 -16.94 3.80 -7.63
CA CYS A 107 -17.36 5.15 -7.99
C CYS A 107 -16.26 6.04 -8.58
N PHE A 108 -15.03 5.53 -8.76
CA PHE A 108 -13.88 6.21 -9.37
C PHE A 108 -13.35 7.46 -8.65
N ARG A 109 -13.85 7.78 -7.45
CA ARG A 109 -13.26 8.79 -6.53
C ARG A 109 -12.10 8.20 -5.74
N ASP A 110 -11.38 9.03 -4.98
CA ASP A 110 -10.31 8.57 -4.09
C ASP A 110 -10.78 7.46 -3.13
N ALA A 111 -9.98 6.39 -3.09
CA ALA A 111 -10.13 5.26 -2.21
C ALA A 111 -9.02 5.24 -1.17
N ALA A 112 -9.43 5.18 0.09
CA ALA A 112 -8.53 5.12 1.24
C ALA A 112 -8.68 3.82 2.04
N PHE A 113 -9.51 2.87 1.55
CA PHE A 113 -9.81 1.62 2.24
C PHE A 113 -9.78 0.45 1.28
N THR A 114 -9.33 -0.68 1.79
CA THR A 114 -9.43 -1.98 1.13
C THR A 114 -10.66 -2.70 1.66
N LYS A 115 -11.52 -3.18 0.76
CA LYS A 115 -12.68 -4.00 1.10
C LYS A 115 -12.46 -5.41 0.56
N ARG A 116 -12.70 -6.40 1.41
CA ARG A 116 -12.71 -7.82 1.00
C ARG A 116 -14.01 -8.15 0.27
N ILE A 117 -13.90 -8.88 -0.83
CA ILE A 117 -15.01 -9.33 -1.68
C ILE A 117 -15.56 -10.68 -1.18
N GLY A 118 -14.66 -11.56 -0.71
CA GLY A 118 -15.01 -12.89 -0.19
C GLY A 118 -15.56 -12.88 1.25
N GLN A 119 -15.82 -14.09 1.77
CA GLN A 119 -16.39 -14.30 3.11
C GLN A 119 -15.36 -14.70 4.16
N GLU A 120 -14.09 -14.81 3.78
CA GLU A 120 -12.99 -15.17 4.67
C GLU A 120 -12.90 -14.14 5.80
N LYS A 121 -12.68 -14.62 7.03
CA LYS A 121 -12.60 -13.78 8.23
C LYS A 121 -11.17 -13.51 8.69
N GLU A 122 -10.22 -14.32 8.25
CA GLU A 122 -8.81 -14.21 8.62
C GLU A 122 -8.21 -12.87 8.16
N VAL A 123 -7.37 -12.24 8.97
CA VAL A 123 -6.76 -10.95 8.58
C VAL A 123 -5.79 -11.14 7.41
N GLU A 124 -4.90 -12.12 7.50
CA GLU A 124 -3.94 -12.48 6.45
C GLU A 124 -4.60 -13.43 5.44
N VAL A 125 -4.99 -12.89 4.29
CA VAL A 125 -5.41 -13.67 3.13
C VAL A 125 -4.73 -13.08 1.90
N ILE A 126 -3.78 -13.81 1.32
CA ILE A 126 -3.03 -13.38 0.14
C ILE A 126 -3.95 -13.39 -1.08
N GLY A 127 -3.98 -12.28 -1.80
CA GLY A 127 -4.81 -12.07 -2.98
C GLY A 127 -4.70 -10.64 -3.48
N GLY A 128 -5.05 -10.41 -4.73
CA GLY A 128 -5.09 -9.07 -5.32
C GLY A 128 -6.52 -8.65 -5.56
N SER A 129 -6.77 -8.12 -6.75
CA SER A 129 -8.11 -7.65 -7.13
C SER A 129 -9.18 -8.75 -7.12
N ASP A 130 -8.82 -10.04 -7.17
CA ASP A 130 -9.77 -11.16 -7.05
C ASP A 130 -10.41 -11.21 -5.66
N LYS A 131 -9.67 -10.86 -4.61
CA LYS A 131 -10.15 -10.89 -3.21
C LYS A 131 -10.46 -9.51 -2.65
N TYR A 132 -9.85 -8.46 -3.20
CA TYR A 132 -9.91 -7.13 -2.64
C TYR A 132 -10.33 -6.05 -3.65
N MET A 133 -10.85 -4.97 -3.11
CA MET A 133 -11.16 -3.77 -3.87
C MET A 133 -10.80 -2.52 -3.08
N ALA A 134 -10.15 -1.58 -3.76
CA ALA A 134 -10.00 -0.22 -3.24
C ALA A 134 -11.36 0.50 -3.28
N VAL A 135 -11.79 1.03 -2.15
CA VAL A 135 -13.08 1.73 -2.01
C VAL A 135 -12.97 3.05 -1.25
N CYS A 136 -13.81 4.01 -1.66
CA CYS A 136 -14.05 5.22 -0.89
C CYS A 136 -14.89 4.91 0.36
N ARG A 137 -15.03 5.90 1.24
CA ARG A 137 -15.78 5.79 2.50
C ARG A 137 -17.24 5.37 2.31
N GLU A 138 -17.89 5.85 1.25
CA GLU A 138 -19.29 5.55 0.96
C GLU A 138 -19.46 4.13 0.42
N CYS A 139 -18.66 3.74 -0.58
CA CYS A 139 -18.69 2.41 -1.16
C CYS A 139 -18.29 1.31 -0.16
N TYR A 140 -17.41 1.61 0.81
CA TYR A 140 -17.06 0.67 1.88
C TYR A 140 -18.29 0.22 2.68
N LYS A 141 -19.21 1.14 2.98
CA LYS A 141 -20.43 0.87 3.79
C LYS A 141 -21.47 0.05 3.05
N GLN A 142 -21.45 0.03 1.72
CA GLN A 142 -22.37 -0.77 0.92
C GLN A 142 -22.09 -2.25 1.16
N LYS A 143 -23.10 -3.11 1.33
CA LYS A 143 -22.87 -4.55 1.56
C LYS A 143 -22.09 -5.20 0.41
N ALA A 144 -22.50 -4.91 -0.82
CA ALA A 144 -21.84 -5.40 -2.05
C ALA A 144 -21.72 -4.24 -3.05
N PRO A 145 -20.68 -3.39 -2.94
CA PRO A 145 -20.43 -2.37 -3.95
C PRO A 145 -20.08 -3.02 -5.29
N ILE A 146 -20.64 -2.48 -6.37
CA ILE A 146 -20.40 -3.02 -7.71
C ILE A 146 -18.94 -2.73 -8.08
N LYS A 147 -18.17 -3.79 -8.35
CA LYS A 147 -16.81 -3.68 -8.87
C LYS A 147 -16.88 -3.24 -10.33
N ARG A 148 -16.24 -2.13 -10.65
CA ARG A 148 -16.11 -1.53 -11.97
C ARG A 148 -14.62 -1.41 -12.31
N SER A 149 -14.29 -1.57 -13.59
CA SER A 149 -12.95 -1.29 -14.10
C SER A 149 -13.03 -0.13 -15.07
N PRO A 150 -12.18 0.91 -14.95
CA PRO A 150 -12.08 1.97 -15.95
C PRO A 150 -11.69 1.43 -17.34
N PHE A 151 -11.06 0.25 -17.39
CA PHE A 151 -10.48 -0.32 -18.60
C PHE A 151 -11.38 -1.36 -19.31
N LYS A 152 -12.62 -1.60 -18.83
CA LYS A 152 -13.57 -2.50 -19.51
C LYS A 152 -14.66 -1.71 -20.24
N THR A 153 -14.31 -1.14 -21.40
CA THR A 153 -15.30 -0.78 -22.43
C THR A 153 -14.66 -0.82 -23.84
N LEU A 154 -14.17 -1.98 -24.27
CA LEU A 154 -13.95 -2.30 -25.70
C LEU A 154 -14.15 -3.81 -25.92
N ALA A 155 -15.31 -4.35 -25.53
CA ALA A 155 -15.75 -5.69 -25.92
C ALA A 155 -17.25 -5.85 -25.62
N ASN A 156 -18.06 -5.42 -26.59
CA ASN A 156 -19.51 -5.68 -26.81
C ASN A 156 -20.27 -4.40 -27.10
N GLU A 157 -20.22 -3.97 -28.36
CA GLU A 157 -21.32 -3.25 -28.99
C GLU A 157 -22.55 -4.17 -28.97
N ASN A 158 -23.47 -3.97 -28.02
CA ASN A 158 -24.91 -4.35 -28.06
C ASN A 158 -25.61 -4.39 -26.69
N ALA A 159 -25.04 -3.82 -25.63
CA ALA A 159 -25.81 -3.51 -24.43
C ALA A 159 -25.85 -2.00 -24.22
N ALA A 160 -26.88 -1.35 -24.75
CA ALA A 160 -27.25 -0.01 -24.36
C ALA A 160 -27.64 0.00 -22.88
N LEU A 161 -26.65 0.17 -22.01
CA LEU A 161 -26.91 0.51 -20.62
C LEU A 161 -27.33 1.97 -20.60
N ASN A 162 -28.61 2.23 -20.34
CA ASN A 162 -29.09 3.55 -19.88
C ASN A 162 -28.41 3.85 -18.54
N VAL A 163 -27.21 4.44 -18.59
CA VAL A 163 -26.45 4.82 -17.39
C VAL A 163 -26.61 6.33 -17.20
N PRO A 164 -27.17 6.78 -16.06
CA PRO A 164 -27.17 8.20 -15.73
C PRO A 164 -25.73 8.68 -15.52
N PRO A 165 -25.40 9.91 -15.94
CA PRO A 165 -24.07 10.46 -15.77
C PRO A 165 -23.68 10.48 -14.29
N PRO A 166 -22.37 10.37 -13.98
CA PRO A 166 -21.89 10.59 -12.62
C PRO A 166 -22.41 11.96 -12.12
N PRO A 167 -22.83 12.07 -10.85
CA PRO A 167 -23.30 13.33 -10.30
C PRO A 167 -22.19 14.38 -10.42
N GLU A 168 -22.55 15.60 -10.87
CA GLU A 168 -21.63 16.73 -10.97
C GLU A 168 -20.93 16.97 -9.62
N VAL A 169 -19.60 16.90 -9.65
CA VAL A 169 -18.77 17.15 -8.48
C VAL A 169 -18.57 18.66 -8.39
N ALA A 170 -19.25 19.31 -7.43
CA ALA A 170 -18.90 20.68 -7.06
C ALA A 170 -17.47 20.70 -6.50
N GLU A 171 -16.56 21.38 -7.19
CA GLU A 171 -15.20 21.63 -6.71
C GLU A 171 -15.24 22.48 -5.43
N LYS A 172 -15.20 21.83 -4.27
CA LYS A 172 -14.85 22.53 -3.03
C LYS A 172 -13.33 22.60 -2.94
N LYS A 173 -12.76 23.75 -3.36
CA LYS A 173 -11.39 24.13 -3.02
C LYS A 173 -11.20 24.05 -1.50
N ARG A 174 -10.49 23.03 -1.02
CA ARG A 174 -10.03 22.97 0.37
C ARG A 174 -8.80 23.87 0.47
N LYS A 175 -8.96 25.08 1.00
CA LYS A 175 -7.83 25.89 1.46
C LYS A 175 -7.35 25.30 2.78
N LEU A 176 -6.27 24.53 2.78
CA LEU A 176 -5.51 24.23 3.99
C LEU A 176 -4.04 23.98 3.58
N PHE A 177 -3.19 24.94 3.98
CA PHE A 177 -1.72 24.94 3.97
C PHE A 177 -1.00 25.21 2.64
N GLU A 178 -0.81 26.50 2.34
CA GLU A 178 0.38 26.98 1.65
C GLU A 178 1.46 27.25 2.71
N SER A 179 2.58 26.53 2.66
CA SER A 179 3.89 27.04 3.10
C SER A 179 5.00 26.10 2.66
N GLU A 180 5.93 26.65 1.89
CA GLU A 180 7.25 26.10 1.58
C GLU A 180 8.06 25.88 2.87
N ILE A 181 8.68 24.70 3.04
CA ILE A 181 9.86 24.56 3.91
C ILE A 181 10.84 23.58 3.25
N GLY A 182 12.10 24.01 3.18
CA GLY A 182 13.22 23.38 2.51
C GLY A 182 13.74 22.07 3.12
N GLY A 183 14.73 21.53 2.42
CA GLY A 183 15.18 20.15 2.49
C GLY A 183 15.60 19.62 3.86
N VAL A 184 15.15 18.40 4.12
CA VAL A 184 15.71 17.44 5.08
C VAL A 184 15.58 16.05 4.44
N GLN A 185 16.58 15.20 4.62
CA GLN A 185 16.61 13.83 4.08
C GLN A 185 15.42 13.01 4.60
N THR A 186 14.64 12.43 3.69
CA THR A 186 13.34 11.80 3.98
C THR A 186 13.41 10.27 3.99
N LYS A 187 12.93 9.63 5.07
CA LYS A 187 12.52 8.21 5.09
C LYS A 187 11.01 8.15 4.87
N SER A 188 10.57 7.61 3.74
CA SER A 188 9.16 7.63 3.31
C SER A 188 8.47 6.31 3.71
N LEU A 189 7.38 6.39 4.47
CA LEU A 189 6.40 5.31 4.54
C LEU A 189 5.45 5.47 3.35
N ARG A 190 5.41 4.53 2.39
CA ARG A 190 4.52 4.61 1.20
C ARG A 190 3.43 3.56 1.28
N THR A 191 2.17 3.97 1.39
CA THR A 191 1.06 3.02 1.53
C THR A 191 0.16 2.96 0.29
N THR A 192 0.48 2.14 -0.72
CA THR A 192 -0.56 1.65 -1.66
C THR A 192 -0.05 0.40 -2.37
N GLU A 193 -0.78 -0.70 -2.23
CA GLU A 193 -1.09 -1.62 -3.33
C GLU A 193 -2.52 -2.16 -3.17
N VAL A 194 -3.14 -2.51 -4.30
CA VAL A 194 -4.53 -3.02 -4.45
C VAL A 194 -4.49 -4.51 -4.79
#